data_AF-A0A925P289-F1
#
_entry.id   AF-A0A925P289-F1
#
_cell.length_a   1.000
_cell.length_b   1.000
_cell.length_c   1.000
_cell.angle_alpha   90.00
_cell.angle_beta   90.00
_cell.angle_gamma   90.00
#
_symmetry.space_group_name_H-M   'P 1'
#
loop_
_entity.id
_entity.type
_entity.pdbx_description
1 polymer ?
#
loop_
_entity_poly.entity_id
_entity_poly.type
_entity_poly.pdbx_seq_one_letter_code
_entity_poly.pdbx_strand_id
1 'polypeptide(L)'
;MNFRIFILVLVVCTLSGCKTQNAMTAGATGCRTISVDIVKSRFSREGSTTVWCAKCSNKLYHCVSNPERSRVECKEAAPDVCE
;
A
#
# COMPACT_ATOMS: atom_id res chain seq x y z
N MET A 1 -22.44 10.20 -35.50
CA MET A 1 -22.05 10.13 -34.07
C MET A 1 -21.48 8.75 -33.78
N ASN A 2 -20.27 8.46 -34.28
CA ASN A 2 -18.97 8.59 -33.59
C ASN A 2 -18.63 7.42 -32.65
N PHE A 3 -18.54 6.20 -33.21
CA PHE A 3 -17.98 4.99 -32.58
C PHE A 3 -16.56 5.20 -32.00
N ARG A 4 -15.82 6.18 -32.55
CA ARG A 4 -14.49 6.59 -32.06
C ARG A 4 -14.49 7.16 -30.64
N ILE A 5 -15.61 7.73 -30.17
CA ILE A 5 -15.70 8.32 -28.82
C ILE A 5 -15.81 7.24 -27.74
N PHE A 6 -16.47 6.12 -28.04
CA PHE A 6 -16.61 4.99 -27.10
C PHE A 6 -15.26 4.31 -26.80
N ILE A 7 -14.35 4.25 -27.78
CA ILE A 7 -13.03 3.63 -27.60
C ILE A 7 -12.16 4.48 -26.66
N LEU A 8 -12.24 5.81 -26.74
CA LEU A 8 -11.47 6.71 -25.86
C LEU A 8 -11.92 6.62 -24.39
N VAL A 9 -13.22 6.43 -24.13
CA VAL A 9 -13.74 6.29 -22.76
C VAL A 9 -13.32 4.96 -22.13
N LEU A 10 -13.22 3.88 -22.92
CA LEU A 10 -12.84 2.55 -22.43
C LEU A 10 -11.35 2.45 -22.05
N VAL A 11 -10.47 3.20 -22.72
CA VAL A 11 -9.03 3.24 -22.43
C VAL A 11 -8.70 4.03 -21.16
N VAL A 12 -9.54 5.00 -20.76
CA VAL A 12 -9.30 5.81 -19.55
C VAL A 12 -9.61 5.03 -18.27
N CYS A 13 -10.49 4.03 -18.32
CA CYS A 13 -10.89 3.27 -17.12
C CYS A 13 -9.85 2.23 -16.66
N THR A 14 -8.89 1.81 -17.49
CA THR A 14 -7.95 0.73 -17.14
C THR A 14 -6.68 1.18 -16.42
N LEU A 15 -6.46 2.49 -16.27
CA LEU A 15 -5.28 3.06 -15.60
C LEU A 15 -5.52 3.41 -14.13
N SER A 16 -6.68 3.08 -13.58
CA SER A 16 -6.99 3.15 -12.15
C SER A 16 -6.28 2.02 -11.39
N GLY A 17 -4.94 2.02 -11.42
CA GLY A 17 -4.14 1.12 -10.59
C GLY A 17 -4.37 1.47 -9.12
N CYS A 18 -5.36 0.84 -8.49
CA CYS A 18 -5.58 0.92 -7.06
C CYS A 18 -4.28 0.47 -6.36
N LYS A 19 -3.52 1.43 -5.84
CA LYS A 19 -2.35 1.15 -4.98
C LYS A 19 -2.85 0.47 -3.71
N THR A 20 -2.78 -0.86 -3.66
CA THR A 20 -3.07 -1.65 -2.48
C THR A 20 -1.95 -1.49 -1.44
N GLN A 21 -2.26 -1.66 -0.16
CA GLN A 21 -1.27 -1.60 0.92
C GLN A 21 -0.13 -2.60 0.71
N ASN A 22 -0.43 -3.78 0.18
CA ASN A 22 0.58 -4.78 -0.16
C ASN A 22 1.55 -4.26 -1.22
N ALA A 23 1.04 -3.64 -2.30
CA ALA A 23 1.88 -3.11 -3.37
C ALA A 23 2.74 -1.93 -2.88
N MET A 24 2.17 -1.07 -2.02
CA MET A 24 2.90 0.04 -1.42
C MET A 24 4.01 -0.44 -0.47
N THR A 25 3.69 -1.41 0.38
CA THR A 25 4.66 -2.02 1.30
C THR A 25 5.77 -2.72 0.53
N ALA A 26 5.42 -3.54 -0.47
CA ALA A 26 6.37 -4.23 -1.33
C ALA A 26 7.35 -3.27 -2.00
N GLY A 27 6.86 -2.15 -2.53
CA GLY A 27 7.70 -1.11 -3.12
C GLY A 27 8.63 -0.43 -2.09
N ALA A 28 8.16 -0.24 -0.85
CA ALA A 28 8.94 0.39 0.21
C ALA A 28 9.96 -0.55 0.88
N THR A 29 9.69 -1.85 0.94
CA THR A 29 10.56 -2.84 1.60
C THR A 29 11.42 -3.65 0.62
N GLY A 30 11.19 -3.52 -0.69
CA GLY A 30 11.84 -4.34 -1.72
C GLY A 30 11.31 -5.78 -1.79
N CYS A 31 10.19 -6.05 -1.12
CA CYS A 31 9.54 -7.35 -1.11
C CYS A 31 8.69 -7.59 -2.35
N ARG A 32 8.36 -8.86 -2.63
CA ARG A 32 7.31 -9.16 -3.61
C ARG A 32 5.94 -8.85 -2.99
N THR A 33 5.02 -8.30 -3.76
CA THR A 33 3.65 -8.01 -3.29
C THR A 33 2.94 -9.23 -2.70
N ILE A 34 3.19 -10.41 -3.28
CA ILE A 34 2.64 -11.70 -2.81
C ILE A 34 3.22 -12.18 -1.49
N SER A 35 4.39 -11.70 -1.09
CA SER A 35 5.07 -12.09 0.15
C SER A 35 4.88 -11.06 1.27
N VAL A 36 4.04 -10.05 1.03
CA VAL A 36 3.66 -9.06 2.04
C VAL A 36 2.36 -9.51 2.70
N ASP A 37 2.41 -9.71 4.00
CA ASP A 37 1.25 -9.96 4.85
C ASP A 37 1.00 -8.72 5.72
N ILE A 38 -0.20 -8.13 5.64
CA ILE A 38 -0.53 -6.93 6.43
C ILE A 38 -1.04 -7.39 7.79
N VAL A 39 -0.25 -7.11 8.82
CA VAL A 39 -0.58 -7.45 10.21
C VAL A 39 -1.58 -6.40 10.72
N LYS A 40 -2.71 -6.88 11.22
CA LYS A 40 -3.75 -6.02 11.81
C LYS A 40 -3.24 -5.44 13.14
N SER A 41 -2.70 -4.22 13.12
CA SER A 41 -2.31 -3.48 14.32
C SER A 41 -3.44 -2.56 14.81
N ARG A 42 -3.39 -2.16 16.09
CA ARG A 42 -4.35 -1.18 16.66
C ARG A 42 -4.25 0.20 16.01
N PHE A 43 -3.08 0.50 15.42
CA PHE A 43 -2.76 1.75 14.77
C PHE A 43 -3.01 1.61 13.27
N SER A 44 -4.24 1.85 12.83
CA SER A 44 -4.56 1.96 11.40
C SER A 44 -4.51 3.42 10.92
N ARG A 45 -4.65 4.38 11.83
CA ARG A 45 -4.71 5.81 11.51
C ARG A 45 -4.22 6.62 12.70
N GLU A 46 -3.17 7.42 12.48
CA GLU A 46 -2.62 8.32 13.49
C GLU A 46 -2.75 9.76 12.97
N GLY A 47 -3.84 10.43 13.36
CA GLY A 47 -4.21 11.71 12.75
C GLY A 47 -4.48 11.60 11.25
N SER A 48 -3.68 12.28 10.42
CA SER A 48 -3.80 12.25 8.96
C SER A 48 -2.98 11.14 8.30
N THR A 49 -2.05 10.50 8.99
CA THR A 49 -1.22 9.42 8.43
C THR A 49 -1.91 8.07 8.59
N THR A 50 -1.75 7.21 7.57
CA THR A 50 -2.18 5.82 7.65
C THR A 50 -0.96 5.02 8.10
N VAL A 51 -1.12 4.32 9.21
CA VAL A 51 -0.08 3.45 9.78
C VAL A 51 -0.55 2.02 9.64
N TRP A 52 0.36 1.10 9.34
CA TRP A 52 0.07 -0.33 9.40
C TRP A 52 1.36 -1.11 9.62
N CYS A 53 1.21 -2.33 10.12
CA CYS A 53 2.30 -3.27 10.19
C CYS A 53 2.22 -4.27 9.04
N ALA A 54 3.38 -4.70 8.56
CA ALA A 54 3.46 -5.70 7.51
C ALA A 54 4.61 -6.66 7.79
N LYS A 55 4.37 -7.95 7.53
CA LYS A 55 5.39 -8.98 7.58
C LYS A 55 5.85 -9.30 6.17
N CYS A 56 7.16 -9.36 5.97
CA CYS A 56 7.75 -9.83 4.73
C CYS A 56 9.04 -10.61 5.02
N SER A 57 9.23 -11.76 4.37
CA SER A 57 10.46 -12.56 4.48
C SER A 57 10.90 -12.80 5.92
N ASN A 58 9.93 -13.10 6.79
CA ASN A 58 10.10 -13.29 8.23
C ASN A 58 10.56 -12.07 9.04
N LYS A 59 10.57 -10.87 8.44
CA LYS A 59 10.80 -9.58 9.09
C LYS A 59 9.49 -8.82 9.26
N LEU A 60 9.40 -8.06 10.33
CA LEU A 60 8.26 -7.20 10.62
C LEU A 60 8.63 -5.76 10.25
N TYR A 61 7.72 -5.08 9.59
CA TYR A 61 7.89 -3.70 9.16
C TYR A 61 6.73 -2.86 9.70
N HIS A 62 7.09 -1.69 10.23
CA HIS A 62 6.17 -0.63 10.55
C HIS A 62 6.16 0.35 9.38
N CYS A 63 5.01 0.46 8.73
CA CYS A 63 4.81 1.27 7.54
C CYS A 63 3.93 2.47 7.87
N VAL A 64 4.35 3.64 7.41
CA VAL A 64 3.62 4.90 7.55
C VAL A 64 3.43 5.50 6.18
N SER A 65 2.21 5.97 5.91
CA SER A 65 1.85 6.65 4.68
C SER A 65 1.19 7.98 4.96
N ASN A 66 1.49 8.95 4.09
CA ASN A 66 0.79 10.22 4.08
C ASN A 66 -0.70 10.03 3.69
N PRO A 67 -1.59 10.98 4.04
CA PRO A 67 -3.02 10.89 3.72
C PRO A 67 -3.29 10.69 2.21
N GLU A 68 -2.43 11.25 1.35
CA GLU A 68 -2.52 11.12 -0.10
C GLU A 68 -2.04 9.75 -0.64
N ARG A 69 -1.49 8.88 0.21
CA ARG A 69 -0.88 7.59 -0.16
C ARG A 69 0.15 7.69 -1.30
N SER A 70 0.72 8.88 -1.47
CA SER A 70 1.72 9.18 -2.49
C SER A 70 3.13 8.80 -2.01
N ARG A 71 3.34 8.75 -0.69
CA ARG A 71 4.59 8.30 -0.06
C ARG A 71 4.31 7.26 1.02
N VAL A 72 5.11 6.20 1.01
CA VAL A 72 5.09 5.14 2.01
C VAL A 72 6.52 4.87 2.45
N GLU A 73 6.72 4.91 3.76
CA GLU A 73 8.00 4.60 4.39
C GLU A 73 7.78 3.41 5.30
N CYS A 74 8.54 2.33 5.07
CA CYS A 74 8.50 1.13 5.89
C CYS A 74 9.86 0.94 6.56
N LYS A 75 9.84 0.78 7.89
CA LYS A 75 11.04 0.50 8.69
C LYS A 75 10.91 -0.84 9.38
N GLU A 76 11.99 -1.60 9.47
CA GLU A 76 12.01 -2.84 10.24
C GLU A 76 11.70 -2.52 11.70
N ALA A 77 10.74 -3.24 12.27
CA ALA A 77 10.20 -2.97 13.60
C ALA A 77 10.28 -4.21 14.48
N ALA A 78 10.46 -3.98 15.78
CA ALA A 78 10.33 -5.03 16.78
C ALA A 78 8.86 -5.50 16.87
N PRO A 79 8.61 -6.75 17.28
CA PRO A 79 7.25 -7.29 17.47
C PRO A 79 6.38 -6.39 18.36
N ASP A 80 6.95 -5.81 19.42
CA ASP A 80 6.25 -4.91 20.36
C ASP A 80 5.66 -3.64 19.72
N VAL A 81 6.15 -3.22 18.56
CA VAL A 81 5.64 -2.01 17.86
C VAL A 81 4.30 -2.28 17.16
N CYS A 82 4.02 -3.54 16.83
CA CYS A 82 2.87 -3.95 16.04
C CYS A 82 1.80 -4.70 16.82
N GLU A 83 1.97 -4.89 18.14
CA GLU A 83 1.03 -5.51 19.08
C GLU A 83 -0.02 -4.55 19.68
#